data_AF-A0A8H4SQ91-F1
#
_entry.id   AF-A0A8H4SQ91-F1
#
_cell.length_a   1.000
_cell.length_b   1.000
_cell.length_c   1.000
_cell.angle_alpha   90.00
_cell.angle_beta   90.00
_cell.angle_gamma   90.00
#
_symmetry.space_group_name_H-M   'P 1'
#
loop_
_entity.id
_entity.type
_entity.pdbx_description
1 polymer ?
#
loop_
_entity_poly.entity_id
_entity_poly.type
_entity_poly.pdbx_seq_one_letter_code
_entity_poly.pdbx_strand_id
1 'polypeptide(L)'
;MSSASFRPQAVSSALVLAFDEVLLGDISMAFQHVQGAANIVHAAGGPQALGLSGFLRSVLFSCTHGDRLLDWKRVFDLNPNFMKPE
;
A
#
# COMPACT_ATOMS: atom_id res chain seq x y z
N MET A 1 10.73 21.76 15.61
CA MET A 1 9.59 21.11 14.93
C MET A 1 9.91 19.63 14.78
N SER A 2 9.10 18.73 15.36
CA SER A 2 9.41 17.30 15.42
C SER A 2 9.22 16.64 14.05
N SER A 3 10.31 16.15 13.47
CA SER A 3 10.35 15.37 12.21
C SER A 3 9.63 14.01 12.30
N ALA A 4 9.03 13.67 13.45
CA ALA A 4 8.31 12.42 13.65
C ALA A 4 6.93 12.40 12.98
N SER A 5 6.29 13.55 12.75
CA SER A 5 4.90 13.63 12.27
C SER A 5 4.69 13.29 10.79
N PHE A 6 5.70 13.44 9.93
CA PHE A 6 5.55 13.35 8.48
C PHE A 6 5.65 11.92 7.93
N ARG A 7 6.23 11.01 8.71
CA ARG A 7 6.65 9.70 8.22
C ARG A 7 5.50 8.66 8.15
N PRO A 8 4.53 8.62 9.08
CA PRO A 8 3.32 7.79 8.92
C PRO A 8 2.45 8.21 7.74
N GLN A 9 2.36 9.52 7.49
CA GLN A 9 1.58 10.09 6.39
C GLN A 9 2.14 9.66 5.04
N ALA A 10 3.47 9.66 4.88
CA ALA A 10 4.12 9.19 3.67
C ALA A 10 3.81 7.71 3.38
N VAL A 11 3.76 6.86 4.41
CA VAL A 11 3.34 5.45 4.25
C VAL A 11 1.88 5.35 3.82
N SER A 12 0.97 6.09 4.45
CA SER A 12 -0.44 6.06 4.05
C SER A 12 -0.65 6.56 2.63
N SER A 13 0.03 7.64 2.22
CA SER A 13 -0.08 8.18 0.86
C SER A 13 0.43 7.18 -0.17
N ALA A 14 1.57 6.54 0.08
CA ALA A 14 2.11 5.52 -0.81
C ALA A 14 1.15 4.33 -0.94
N LEU A 15 0.51 3.89 0.15
CA LEU A 15 -0.48 2.80 0.07
C LEU A 15 -1.73 3.21 -0.72
N VAL A 16 -2.24 4.44 -0.53
CA VAL A 16 -3.39 4.95 -1.31
C VAL A 16 -3.07 4.99 -2.80
N LEU A 17 -1.91 5.53 -3.18
CA LEU A 17 -1.45 5.57 -4.58
C LEU A 17 -1.35 4.15 -5.17
N ALA A 18 -0.82 3.20 -4.40
CA ALA A 18 -0.76 1.82 -4.85
C ALA A 18 -2.15 1.24 -5.15
N PHE A 19 -3.17 1.56 -4.34
CA PHE A 19 -4.54 1.13 -4.63
C PHE A 19 -5.13 1.83 -5.85
N ASP A 20 -4.90 3.14 -6.02
CA ASP A 20 -5.35 3.87 -7.21
C ASP A 20 -4.77 3.26 -8.49
N GLU A 21 -3.49 2.90 -8.47
CA GLU A 21 -2.79 2.28 -9.60
C GLU A 21 -3.28 0.86 -9.88
N VAL A 22 -3.58 0.09 -8.84
CA VAL A 22 -4.25 -1.21 -8.98
C VAL A 22 -5.60 -1.05 -9.68
N LEU A 23 -6.39 -0.03 -9.32
CA LEU A 23 -7.69 0.26 -9.94
C LEU A 23 -7.56 0.73 -11.40
N LEU A 24 -6.48 1.45 -11.72
CA LEU A 24 -6.15 1.86 -13.08
C LEU A 24 -5.50 0.75 -13.91
N GLY A 25 -5.19 -0.40 -13.31
CA GLY A 25 -4.52 -1.54 -13.95
C GLY A 25 -3.00 -1.41 -14.08
N ASP A 26 -2.39 -0.37 -13.50
CA ASP A 26 -0.94 -0.18 -13.48
C ASP A 26 -0.30 -0.89 -12.28
N ILE A 27 -0.21 -2.21 -12.38
CA ILE A 27 0.32 -3.07 -11.30
C ILE A 27 1.81 -2.80 -11.03
N SER A 28 2.56 -2.37 -12.04
CA SER A 28 3.99 -2.05 -11.89
C SER A 28 4.18 -0.84 -11.00
N MET A 29 3.43 0.24 -11.23
CA MET A 29 3.48 1.42 -10.37
C MET A 29 2.98 1.10 -8.96
N ALA A 30 1.90 0.32 -8.83
CA ALA A 30 1.39 -0.09 -7.52
C ALA A 30 2.46 -0.80 -6.68
N PHE A 31 3.25 -1.68 -7.31
CA PHE A 31 4.35 -2.35 -6.65
C PHE A 31 5.44 -1.37 -6.20
N GLN A 32 5.79 -0.37 -7.03
CA GLN A 32 6.76 0.65 -6.65
C GLN A 32 6.30 1.47 -5.44
N HIS A 33 5.01 1.81 -5.37
CA HIS A 33 4.45 2.52 -4.23
C HIS A 33 4.44 1.69 -2.95
N VAL A 34 4.07 0.41 -3.02
CA VAL A 34 4.18 -0.53 -1.89
C VAL A 34 5.63 -0.68 -1.43
N GLN A 35 6.58 -0.82 -2.36
CA GLN A 35 8.00 -0.91 -2.05
C GLN A 35 8.52 0.37 -1.39
N GLY A 36 8.09 1.54 -1.87
CA GLY A 36 8.38 2.84 -1.26
C GLY A 36 7.88 2.92 0.18
N ALA A 37 6.64 2.48 0.43
CA ALA A 37 6.07 2.40 1.77
C ALA A 37 6.90 1.49 2.70
N ALA A 38 7.31 0.31 2.21
CA ALA A 38 8.15 -0.62 2.95
C ALA A 38 9.53 -0.02 3.28
N ASN A 39 10.14 0.69 2.34
CA ASN A 39 11.44 1.34 2.52
C ASN A 39 11.38 2.46 3.57
N ILE A 40 10.31 3.25 3.60
CA ILE A 40 10.10 4.27 4.64
C ILE A 40 10.00 3.62 6.03
N VAL A 41 9.25 2.52 6.14
CA VAL A 41 9.12 1.76 7.39
C VAL A 41 10.46 1.18 7.82
N HIS A 42 11.22 0.59 6.90
CA HIS A 42 12.53 0.04 7.19
C HIS A 42 13.52 1.13 7.65
N ALA A 43 13.61 2.25 6.92
CA ALA A 43 14.49 3.38 7.28
C ALA A 43 14.14 4.02 8.63
N ALA A 44 12.88 3.90 9.07
CA ALA A 44 12.44 4.35 10.38
C ALA A 44 12.76 3.39 11.54
N GLY A 45 13.32 2.21 11.27
CA GLY A 45 13.56 1.17 12.29
C GLY A 45 12.34 0.29 12.56
N GLY A 46 11.37 0.27 11.64
CA GLY A 46 10.20 -0.60 11.70
C GLY A 46 8.88 0.12 12.03
N PRO A 47 7.76 -0.60 11.93
CA PRO A 47 6.41 0.00 12.01
C PRO A 47 6.08 0.58 13.39
N GLN A 48 6.63 0.00 14.46
CA GLN A 48 6.50 0.51 15.83
C GLN A 48 7.26 1.82 16.02
N ALA A 49 8.53 1.86 15.59
CA ALA A 49 9.37 3.05 15.67
C ALA A 49 8.83 4.21 14.82
N LEU A 50 8.14 3.87 13.72
CA LEU A 50 7.46 4.84 12.89
C LEU A 50 6.13 5.34 13.46
N GLY A 51 5.54 4.65 14.44
CA GLY A 51 4.23 5.01 14.98
C GLY A 51 3.07 4.68 14.05
N LEU A 52 3.21 3.69 13.17
CA LEU A 52 2.10 3.23 12.32
C LEU A 52 0.97 2.65 13.17
N SER A 53 -0.27 2.95 12.79
CA SER A 53 -1.46 2.33 13.37
C SER A 53 -1.52 0.83 13.05
N GLY A 54 -2.26 0.05 13.86
CA GLY A 54 -2.46 -1.37 13.60
C GLY A 54 -3.04 -1.65 12.20
N PHE A 55 -3.95 -0.78 11.74
CA PHE A 55 -4.53 -0.85 10.40
C PHE A 55 -3.47 -0.72 9.29
N LEU A 56 -2.65 0.34 9.31
CA LEU A 56 -1.62 0.56 8.29
C LEU A 56 -0.56 -0.55 8.29
N ARG A 57 -0.23 -1.09 9.47
CA ARG A 57 0.67 -2.26 9.58
C ARG A 57 0.08 -3.48 8.87
N SER A 58 -1.19 -3.76 9.09
CA SER A 58 -1.88 -4.91 8.49
C SER A 58 -1.98 -4.78 6.97
N VAL A 59 -2.29 -3.58 6.47
CA VAL A 59 -2.35 -3.31 5.03
C VAL A 59 -0.97 -3.48 4.40
N LEU A 60 0.06 -2.80 4.94
CA LEU A 60 1.41 -2.90 4.41
C LEU A 60 1.95 -4.35 4.45
N PHE A 61 1.72 -5.07 5.55
CA PHE A 61 2.10 -6.48 5.66
C PHE A 61 1.43 -7.33 4.58
N SER A 62 0.13 -7.11 4.34
CA SER A 62 -0.62 -7.82 3.30
C SER A 62 -0.09 -7.50 1.89
N CYS A 63 0.34 -6.26 1.64
CA CYS A 63 0.91 -5.85 0.36
C CYS A 63 2.33 -6.39 0.11
N THR A 64 3.11 -6.63 1.18
CA THR A 64 4.55 -6.98 1.08
C THR A 64 4.85 -8.47 1.29
N HIS A 65 4.03 -9.16 2.07
CA HIS A 65 4.22 -10.58 2.43
C HIS A 65 3.04 -11.46 2.01
N GLY A 66 1.93 -10.85 1.60
CA GLY A 66 0.81 -11.60 1.05
C GLY A 66 1.03 -11.85 -0.44
N ASP A 67 0.79 -13.07 -0.88
CA ASP A 67 0.53 -13.48 -2.28
C ASP A 67 -0.66 -12.72 -2.94
N ARG A 68 -1.15 -11.65 -2.31
CA ARG A 68 -2.48 -11.09 -2.49
C ARG A 68 -2.56 -9.83 -3.33
N LEU A 69 -1.46 -9.09 -3.55
CA LEU A 69 -1.49 -8.03 -4.56
C LEU A 69 -1.79 -8.62 -5.96
N LEU A 70 -1.38 -9.86 -6.19
CA LEU A 70 -1.72 -10.65 -7.39
C LEU A 70 -3.15 -11.23 -7.35
N ASP A 71 -3.74 -11.49 -6.19
CA ASP A 71 -5.16 -11.88 -6.10
C ASP A 71 -6.09 -10.74 -6.56
N TRP A 72 -5.67 -9.48 -6.44
CA TRP A 72 -6.44 -8.37 -7.02
C TRP A 72 -6.54 -8.48 -8.55
N LYS A 73 -5.48 -8.94 -9.23
CA LYS A 73 -5.54 -9.26 -10.66
C LYS A 73 -6.64 -10.29 -10.93
N ARG A 74 -6.73 -11.35 -10.12
CA ARG A 74 -7.84 -12.32 -10.17
C ARG A 74 -9.20 -11.67 -9.92
N VAL A 75 -9.33 -10.72 -8.99
CA VAL A 75 -10.58 -10.00 -8.75
C VAL A 75 -10.99 -9.17 -9.97
N PHE A 76 -10.06 -8.47 -10.63
CA PHE A 76 -10.33 -7.76 -11.88
C PHE A 76 -10.61 -8.70 -13.05
N ASP A 77 -9.90 -9.83 -13.15
CA ASP A 77 -10.10 -10.83 -14.19
C ASP A 77 -11.46 -11.55 -14.03
N LEU A 78 -11.89 -11.81 -12.79
CA LEU A 78 -13.15 -12.50 -12.47
C LEU A 78 -14.36 -11.56 -12.45
N ASN A 79 -14.14 -10.26 -12.22
CA ASN A 79 -15.20 -9.27 -12.22
C ASN A 79 -14.75 -8.00 -12.95
N PRO A 80 -14.85 -7.98 -14.30
CA PRO A 80 -14.43 -6.84 -15.12
C PRO A 80 -15.30 -5.58 -14.94
N ASN A 81 -16.36 -5.68 -14.12
CA ASN A 81 -17.25 -4.58 -13.77
C ASN A 81 -17.12 -4.17 -12.30
N PHE A 82 -16.20 -4.77 -11.55
CA PHE A 82 -15.90 -4.35 -10.20
C PHE A 82 -15.50 -2.87 -10.20
N MET A 83 -16.29 -2.04 -9.49
CA MET A 83 -16.15 -0.58 -9.40
C MET A 83 -16.43 0.24 -10.67
N LYS A 84 -17.05 -0.35 -11.71
CA LYS A 84 -17.70 0.49 -12.72
C LYS A 84 -19.01 1.05 -12.16
N PRO A 85 -19.33 2.33 -12.42
CA PRO A 85 -20.65 2.85 -12.07
C PRO A 85 -21.74 2.05 -12.77
N GLU A 86 -22.85 1.81 -12.06
CA GLU A 86 -24.05 1.13 -12.58
C GLU A 86 -24.67 1.88 -13.77
#